data_AF-A0A966HV67-F1
#
_entry.id   AF-A0A966HV67-F1
#
_cell.length_a   1.000
_cell.length_b   1.000
_cell.length_c   1.000
_cell.angle_alpha   90.00
_cell.angle_beta   90.00
_cell.angle_gamma   90.00
#
_symmetry.space_group_name_H-M   'P 1'
#
loop_
_entity.id
_entity.type
_entity.pdbx_description
1 polymer ?
#
loop_
_entity_poly.entity_id
_entity_poly.type
_entity_poly.pdbx_seq_one_letter_code
_entity_poly.pdbx_strand_id
1 'polypeptide(L)' 'MSAQVLVRVPGKINLQLSVGPLQKDGFHSVATVFQAVSIFDDVRVELNNDG' A
#
# COMPACT_ATOMS: atom_id res chain seq x y z
N MET A 1 -0.14 -29.11 -10.80
CA MET A 1 0.32 -27.98 -9.97
C MET A 1 -0.65 -26.83 -10.26
N SER A 2 -1.33 -26.28 -9.25
CA SER A 2 -2.05 -25.01 -9.47
C SER A 2 -1.01 -23.92 -9.73
N ALA A 3 -1.29 -23.05 -10.69
CA ALA A 3 -0.45 -21.88 -10.90
C ALA A 3 -0.64 -20.95 -9.69
N GLN A 4 0.47 -20.59 -9.03
CA GLN A 4 0.48 -19.67 -7.90
C GLN A 4 1.44 -18.51 -8.17
N VAL A 5 1.10 -17.33 -7.65
CA VAL A 5 1.94 -16.13 -7.69
C VAL A 5 2.11 -15.63 -6.27
N LEU A 6 3.35 -15.31 -5.90
CA LEU A 6 3.70 -14.69 -4.61
C LEU A 6 4.32 -13.33 -4.87
N VAL A 7 3.80 -12.29 -4.22
CA VAL A 7 4.29 -10.91 -4.35
C VAL A 7 4.55 -10.32 -2.98
N ARG A 8 5.68 -9.60 -2.84
CA ARG A 8 5.99 -8.78 -1.66
C ARG A 8 5.38 -7.39 -1.81
N VAL A 9 4.67 -6.95 -0.78
CA VAL A 9 4.05 -5.62 -0.70
C VAL A 9 4.77 -4.81 0.37
N PRO A 10 5.68 -3.89 0.00
CA PRO A 10 6.43 -3.11 0.97
C PRO A 10 5.52 -2.14 1.74
N GLY A 11 5.68 -2.14 3.06
CA GLY A 11 5.17 -1.08 3.92
C GLY A 11 5.88 0.24 3.61
N LYS A 12 5.22 1.34 3.96
CA LYS A 12 5.80 2.69 3.84
C LYS A 12 5.80 3.41 5.17
N ILE A 13 6.71 4.37 5.29
CA ILE A 13 6.66 5.41 6.31
C ILE A 13 6.61 6.78 5.63
N ASN A 14 6.04 7.77 6.32
CA ASN A 14 6.13 9.16 5.90
C ASN A 14 7.34 9.77 6.62
N LEU A 15 8.44 10.04 5.92
CA LEU A 15 9.62 10.70 6.53
C LEU A 15 9.30 12.15 6.91
N GLN A 16 8.35 12.75 6.18
CA GLN A 16 7.78 14.05 6.45
C GLN A 16 6.29 13.97 6.14
N LEU A 17 5.46 14.63 6.94
CA LEU A 17 4.03 14.75 6.72
C LEU A 17 3.56 16.14 7.16
N SER A 18 3.04 16.93 6.21
CA SER A 18 2.35 18.19 6.49
C SER A 18 0.92 18.11 5.99
N VAL A 19 0.00 18.52 6.85
CA VAL A 19 -1.44 18.49 6.59
C VAL A 19 -1.95 19.93 6.52
N GLY A 20 -2.59 20.28 5.41
CA GLY A 20 -3.23 21.58 5.22
C GLY A 20 -4.59 21.70 5.93
N PRO A 21 -5.28 22.84 5.81
CA PRO A 21 -6.63 23.01 6.35
C PRO A 21 -7.64 22.05 5.70
N LEU A 22 -8.76 21.80 6.41
CA LEU A 22 -9.89 21.02 5.88
C LEU A 22 -10.55 21.77 4.72
N GLN A 23 -10.78 21.06 3.62
CA GLN A 23 -11.42 21.61 2.43
C GLN A 23 -12.92 21.29 2.39
N LYS A 24 -13.63 21.92 1.46
CA LYS A 24 -15.11 21.80 1.33
C LYS A 24 -15.57 20.39 0.94
N ASP A 25 -14.69 19.61 0.32
CA ASP A 25 -14.93 18.23 -0.07
C ASP A 25 -14.71 17.23 1.08
N GLY A 26 -14.29 17.71 2.26
CA GLY A 26 -14.02 16.89 3.43
C GLY A 26 -12.60 16.33 3.49
N PHE A 27 -11.69 16.72 2.59
CA PHE A 27 -10.30 16.26 2.59
C PHE A 27 -9.31 17.35 2.97
N HIS A 28 -8.11 16.94 3.37
CA HIS A 28 -6.96 17.82 3.58
C HIS A 28 -5.98 17.68 2.43
N SER A 29 -5.37 18.80 2.00
CA SER A 29 -4.18 18.71 1.17
C SER A 29 -3.03 18.17 2.01
N VAL A 30 -2.24 17.25 1.45
CA VAL A 30 -1.10 16.63 2.14
C VAL A 30 0.14 16.78 1.29
N ALA A 31 1.22 17.28 1.91
CA ALA A 31 2.58 17.16 1.38
C ALA A 31 3.33 16.13 2.25
N THR A 32 3.94 15.13 1.61
CA THR A 32 4.59 14.03 2.31
C THR A 32 5.72 13.44 1.48
N VAL A 33 6.77 12.95 2.14
CA VAL A 33 7.84 12.14 1.53
C VAL A 33 7.63 10.70 1.95
N PHE A 34 7.30 9.83 1.00
CA PHE A 34 7.13 8.40 1.24
C PHE A 34 8.45 7.66 1.10
N GLN A 35 8.73 6.77 2.04
CA GLN A 35 9.84 5.81 1.97
C GLN A 35 9.28 4.39 2.15
N ALA A 36 9.52 3.54 1.16
CA ALA A 36 9.30 2.10 1.30
C ALA A 36 10.38 1.51 2.22
N VAL A 37 9.98 0.59 3.10
CA VAL A 37 10.87 -0.07 4.06
C VAL A 37 10.93 -1.57 3.80
N SER A 38 11.89 -2.26 4.43
CA SER A 38 12.06 -3.71 4.30
C SER A 38 11.06 -4.53 5.11
N ILE A 39 10.10 -3.89 5.78
CA ILE A 39 8.94 -4.57 6.39
C ILE A 39 7.86 -4.64 5.31
N PHE A 40 7.39 -5.84 5.00
CA PHE A 40 6.47 -6.09 3.91
C PHE A 40 5.54 -7.25 4.25
N ASP A 41 4.38 -7.27 3.59
CA ASP A 41 3.48 -8.42 3.57
C ASP A 41 3.79 -9.30 2.35
N ASP A 42 3.56 -10.61 2.48
CA ASP A 42 3.61 -11.56 1.39
C ASP A 42 2.17 -11.91 0.96
N VAL A 43 1.81 -11.57 -0.27
CA VAL A 43 0.50 -11.86 -0.85
C VAL A 43 0.63 -13.03 -1.82
N ARG A 44 0.02 -14.17 -1.46
CA ARG A 44 -0.09 -15.35 -2.33
C ARG A 44 -1.46 -15.39 -2.99
N VAL A 45 -1.47 -15.61 -4.29
CA VAL A 45 -2.68 -15.88 -5.07
C VAL A 45 -2.51 -17.20 -5.79
N GLU A 46 -3.55 -18.03 -5.76
CA GLU A 46 -3.62 -19.31 -6.46
C GLU A 46 -4.85 -19.32 -7.35
N LEU A 47 -4.74 -19.88 -8.56
CA LEU A 47 -5.92 -20.12 -9.40
C LEU A 47 -6.75 -21.22 -8.74
N ASN A 48 -7.97 -20.88 -8.33
CA ASN A 48 -8.95 -21.89 -7.98
C ASN A 48 -9.56 -22.45 -9.27
N ASN A 49 -9.53 -23.78 -9.43
CA ASN A 49 -10.05 -24.47 -10.60
C ASN A 49 -11.49 -24.96 -10.41
N ASP A 50 -12.16 -24.55 -9.32
CA ASP A 50 -13.55 -24.92 -9.03
C ASP A 50 -14.56 -24.08 -9.85
N GLY A 51 -14.41 -24.07 -11.17
CA GLY A 51 -15.35 -23.55 -12.15
C GLY A 51 -15.83 -24.64 -13.10
#